data_AF-A0A7K8ZJ89-F1
#
_entry.id   AF-A0A7K8ZJ89-F1
#
_cell.length_a   1.000
_cell.length_b   1.000
_cell.length_c   1.000
_cell.angle_alpha   90.00
_cell.angle_beta   90.00
_cell.angle_gamma   90.00
#
_symmetry.space_group_name_H-M   'P 1'
#
loop_
_entity.id
_entity.type
_entity.pdbx_description
1 polymer ?
#
loop_
_entity_poly.entity_id
_entity_poly.type
_entity_poly.pdbx_seq_one_letter_code
_entity_poly.pdbx_strand_id
1 'polypeptide(L)' 'NRRLQEMLQSMCRARGAELCPTDDRYCIDNGAMIAQCGWEMLRTGQVTELSQSGITQRYRTDEVEVTWRD' A
#
# COMPACT_ATOMS: atom_id res chain seq x y z
N ASN A 1 -2.03 -9.82 14.10
CA ASN A 1 -2.48 -9.79 15.52
C ASN A 1 -4.00 -9.98 15.54
N ARG A 2 -4.49 -11.13 16.03
CA ARG A 2 -5.94 -11.45 16.01
C ARG A 2 -6.78 -10.57 16.92
N ARG A 3 -6.27 -10.24 18.12
CA ARG A 3 -6.98 -9.37 19.06
C ARG A 3 -7.19 -7.97 18.50
N LEU A 4 -6.19 -7.42 17.81
CA LEU A 4 -6.31 -6.12 17.14
C LEU A 4 -7.37 -6.17 16.02
N GLN A 5 -7.39 -7.23 15.22
CA GLN A 5 -8.41 -7.41 14.16
C GLN A 5 -9.82 -7.43 14.76
N GLU A 6 -10.06 -8.11 15.89
CA GLU A 6 -11.37 -8.12 16.57
C GLU A 6 -11.81 -6.72 17.05
N MET A 7 -10.88 -5.94 17.62
CA MET A 7 -11.15 -4.58 18.08
C MET A 7 -11.52 -3.66 16.91
N LEU A 8 -10.76 -3.73 15.82
CA LEU A 8 -11.03 -2.97 14.59
C LEU A 8 -12.36 -3.40 13.95
N GLN A 9 -12.64 -4.70 13.91
CA GLN A 9 -13.89 -5.24 13.35
C GLN A 9 -15.12 -4.70 14.08
N SER A 10 -15.05 -4.62 15.41
CA SER A 10 -16.11 -4.06 16.25
C SER A 10 -16.32 -2.57 15.97
N MET A 11 -15.21 -1.83 15.86
CA MET A 11 -15.21 -0.40 15.53
C MET A 11 -15.82 -0.11 14.15
N CYS A 12 -15.45 -0.89 13.11
CA CYS A 12 -15.96 -0.74 11.75
C CYS A 12 -17.47 -1.02 11.68
N ARG A 13 -17.93 -2.14 12.28
CA ARG A 13 -19.37 -2.49 12.31
C ARG A 13 -20.23 -1.40 12.95
N ALA A 14 -19.76 -0.81 14.05
CA ALA A 14 -20.46 0.29 14.71
C ALA A 14 -20.60 1.56 13.84
N ARG A 15 -19.82 1.68 12.76
CA ARG A 15 -19.81 2.83 11.83
C ARG A 15 -20.36 2.47 10.45
N GLY A 16 -20.97 1.29 10.29
CA GLY A 16 -21.45 0.81 8.99
C GLY A 16 -20.33 0.53 7.98
N ALA A 17 -19.11 0.28 8.46
CA ALA A 17 -17.95 -0.06 7.63
C ALA A 17 -17.56 -1.53 7.79
N GLU A 18 -16.81 -2.04 6.81
CA GLU A 18 -16.25 -3.39 6.82
C GLU A 18 -14.74 -3.35 7.09
N LEU A 19 -14.23 -4.34 7.83
CA LEU A 19 -12.79 -4.53 8.00
C LEU A 19 -12.30 -5.49 6.92
N CYS A 20 -11.29 -5.09 6.15
CA CYS A 20 -10.69 -5.91 5.10
C CYS A 20 -9.27 -6.31 5.50
N PRO A 21 -9.07 -7.32 6.36
CA PRO A 21 -7.72 -7.78 6.70
C PRO A 21 -7.11 -8.54 5.53
N THR A 22 -5.86 -8.26 5.22
CA THR A 22 -5.08 -9.02 4.23
C THR A 22 -4.63 -10.36 4.82
N ASP A 23 -4.34 -11.34 3.96
CA ASP A 23 -3.64 -12.57 4.33
C ASP A 23 -2.33 -12.25 5.08
N ASP A 24 -2.06 -13.00 6.16
CA ASP A 24 -0.94 -12.76 7.07
C ASP A 24 0.42 -12.79 6.34
N ARG A 25 0.53 -13.52 5.22
CA ARG A 25 1.74 -13.58 4.38
C ARG A 25 2.10 -12.25 3.72
N TYR A 26 1.12 -11.37 3.50
CA TYR A 26 1.32 -10.04 2.92
C TYR A 26 1.36 -8.94 3.99
N CYS A 27 1.23 -9.28 5.27
CA CYS A 27 1.33 -8.33 6.37
C CYS A 27 2.77 -8.06 6.82
N ILE A 28 3.73 -8.86 6.34
CA ILE A 28 5.16 -8.61 6.49
C ILE A 28 5.70 -7.91 5.25
N ASP A 29 6.88 -7.29 5.37
CA ASP A 29 7.57 -6.73 4.21
C ASP A 29 7.83 -7.83 3.17
N ASN A 30 7.34 -7.61 1.95
CA ASN A 30 7.41 -8.59 0.88
C ASN A 30 7.63 -7.90 -0.47
N GLY A 31 8.28 -8.60 -1.40
CA GLY A 31 8.52 -8.06 -2.75
C GLY A 31 7.26 -7.90 -3.59
N ALA A 32 6.17 -8.61 -3.26
CA ALA A 32 4.93 -8.56 -4.04
C ALA A 32 4.23 -7.20 -3.92
N MET A 33 4.22 -6.57 -2.73
CA MET A 33 3.65 -5.22 -2.58
C MET A 33 4.44 -4.15 -3.34
N ILE A 34 5.77 -4.30 -3.42
CA ILE A 34 6.64 -3.42 -4.21
C ILE A 34 6.37 -3.60 -5.69
N ALA A 35 6.28 -4.85 -6.17
CA ALA A 35 5.95 -5.16 -7.56
C ALA A 35 4.56 -4.65 -7.95
N GLN A 36 3.56 -4.79 -7.07
CA GLN A 36 2.21 -4.28 -7.31
C GLN A 36 2.22 -2.76 -7.46
N CYS A 37 2.84 -2.02 -6.54
CA CYS A 37 2.94 -0.56 -6.64
C CYS A 37 3.67 -0.11 -7.92
N GLY A 38 4.81 -0.76 -8.23
CA GLY A 38 5.55 -0.48 -9.46
C GLY A 38 4.75 -0.78 -10.74
N TRP A 39 3.94 -1.84 -10.74
CA TRP A 39 3.02 -2.14 -11.84
C TRP A 39 1.95 -1.08 -12.01
N GLU A 40 1.34 -0.61 -10.92
CA GLU A 40 0.34 0.47 -10.93
C GLU A 40 0.90 1.79 -11.49
N MET A 41 2.15 2.12 -11.12
CA MET A 41 2.88 3.26 -11.67
C MET A 41 3.15 3.07 -13.18
N LEU A 42 3.74 1.94 -13.56
CA LEU A 42 4.11 1.65 -14.94
C LEU A 42 2.89 1.61 -15.88
N ARG A 43 1.79 0.97 -15.46
CA ARG A 43 0.58 0.83 -16.31
C ARG A 43 -0.07 2.17 -16.65
N THR A 44 0.18 3.20 -15.83
CA THR A 44 -0.31 4.58 -16.05
C THR A 44 0.75 5.49 -16.66
N GLY A 45 1.88 4.93 -17.09
CA GLY A 45 2.93 5.65 -17.82
C GLY A 45 3.98 6.33 -16.92
N GLN A 46 3.94 6.13 -15.60
CA GLN A 46 5.01 6.63 -14.74
C GLN A 46 6.26 5.76 -14.91
N VAL A 47 7.36 6.38 -15.34
CA VAL A 47 8.66 5.72 -15.55
C VAL A 47 9.75 6.56 -14.89
N THR A 48 10.69 5.90 -14.22
CA THR A 48 11.83 6.54 -13.56
C THR A 48 13.10 6.21 -14.32
N GLU A 49 13.82 7.25 -14.78
CA GLU A 49 15.13 7.08 -15.39
C GLU A 49 16.15 6.53 -14.38
N LEU A 50 17.12 5.76 -14.85
CA LEU A 50 18.13 5.15 -13.97
C LEU A 50 18.94 6.20 -13.18
N SER A 51 19.20 7.37 -13.76
CA SER A 51 19.86 8.48 -13.06
C SER A 51 19.02 9.09 -11.93
N GLN A 52 17.71 8.81 -11.91
CA GLN A 52 16.76 9.28 -10.92
C GLN A 52 16.34 8.18 -9.94
N SER A 53 16.78 6.93 -10.12
CA SER A 53 16.41 5.79 -9.27
C SER A 53 17.26 5.69 -7.99
N GLY A 54 17.57 6.83 -7.37
CA GLY A 54 18.33 6.91 -6.13
C GLY A 54 17.52 6.50 -4.89
N ILE A 55 18.18 6.45 -3.73
CA ILE A 55 17.53 6.11 -2.47
C ILE A 55 17.11 7.39 -1.74
N THR A 56 15.85 7.45 -1.32
CA THR A 56 15.34 8.47 -0.39
C THR A 56 14.98 7.80 0.94
N GLN A 57 15.86 7.93 1.94
CA GLN A 57 15.64 7.29 3.26
C GLN A 57 14.41 7.83 4.01
N ARG A 58 13.96 9.04 3.69
CA ARG A 58 12.82 9.71 4.32
C ARG A 58 11.69 9.96 3.31
N TYR A 59 11.41 8.96 2.46
CA TYR A 59 10.41 9.10 1.41
C TYR A 59 9.01 9.17 2.03
N ARG A 60 8.29 10.27 1.80
CA ARG A 60 6.96 10.45 2.38
C ARG A 60 5.88 9.91 1.44
N THR A 61 4.77 9.44 2.02
CA THR A 61 3.65 8.91 1.25
C THR A 61 2.90 9.98 0.46
N ASP A 62 3.00 11.26 0.84
CA ASP A 62 2.38 12.41 0.16
C ASP A 62 3.30 13.08 -0.88
N GLU A 63 4.52 12.59 -1.06
CA GLU A 63 5.45 13.03 -2.12
C GLU A 63 5.22 12.28 -3.45
N VAL A 64 4.35 11.27 -3.46
CA VAL A 64 4.07 10.43 -4.63
C VAL A 64 2.79 10.89 -5.32
N GLU A 65 2.87 11.18 -6.61
CA GLU A 65 1.69 11.41 -7.45
C GLU A 65 1.02 10.07 -7.78
N VAL A 66 -0.25 9.91 -7.41
CA VAL A 66 -1.03 8.68 -7.65
C VAL A 66 -1.90 8.86 -8.88
N THR A 67 -1.57 8.18 -9.98
CA THR A 67 -2.26 8.28 -11.28
C THR A 67 -3.13 7.08 -11.63
N TRP A 68 -3.26 6.10 -10.73
CA TRP A 68 -3.88 4.79 -10.99
C TRP A 68 -5.14 4.49 -10.17
N ARG A 69 -5.74 5.52 -9.57
CA ARG A 69 -6.90 5.39 -8.67
C ARG A 69 -8.24 5.35 -9.41
N ASP A 70 -8.30 5.99 -10.57
CA ASP A 70 -9.47 6.12 -11.43
C ASP A 70 -9.41 5.12 -12.59
#